data_AF-A0A2E6BIS8-F1
#
_entry.id   AF-A0A2E6BIS8-F1
#
_cell.length_a   1.000
_cell.length_b   1.000
_cell.length_c   1.000
_cell.angle_alpha   90.00
_cell.angle_beta   90.00
_cell.angle_gamma   90.00
#
_symmetry.space_group_name_H-M   'P 1'
#
loop_
_entity.id
_entity.type
_entity.pdbx_description
1 polymer ?
#
loop_
_entity_poly.entity_id
_entity_poly.type
_entity_poly.pdbx_seq_one_letter_code
_entity_poly.pdbx_strand_id
1 'polypeptide(L)'
;MDLEYKVIQSTVPYFAKPANLKQTLHEESQAGWQLVEKFDNFKIRLQREVSNRDSDHTRQIDPYRCHVGPSNVVTYSVTAVVTIAVVIAIFVAVGAI
;
A
#
# COMPACT_ATOMS: atom_id res chain seq x y z
N MET A 1 -10.68 -27.70 1.09
CA MET A 1 -9.50 -26.83 1.20
C MET A 1 -10.06 -25.44 1.21
N ASP A 2 -10.13 -24.85 2.39
CA ASP A 2 -10.88 -23.63 2.63
C ASP A 2 -9.92 -22.47 2.47
N LEU A 3 -10.08 -21.74 1.37
CA LEU A 3 -9.24 -20.62 1.01
C LEU A 3 -9.89 -19.31 1.43
N GLU A 4 -9.07 -18.38 1.90
CA GLU A 4 -9.46 -16.99 2.08
C GLU A 4 -8.61 -16.07 1.20
N TYR A 5 -9.15 -14.89 0.93
CA TYR A 5 -8.57 -13.91 0.01
C TYR A 5 -8.53 -12.54 0.65
N LYS A 6 -7.54 -11.75 0.25
CA LYS A 6 -7.51 -10.32 0.54
C LYS A 6 -6.95 -9.53 -0.63
N VAL A 7 -7.26 -8.23 -0.64
CA VAL A 7 -6.69 -7.27 -1.57
C VAL A 7 -5.86 -6.27 -0.77
N ILE A 8 -4.58 -6.18 -1.12
CA ILE A 8 -3.70 -5.13 -0.59
C ILE A 8 -3.68 -4.00 -1.60
N GLN A 9 -3.85 -2.78 -1.11
CA GLN A 9 -3.84 -1.57 -1.92
C GLN A 9 -2.85 -0.51 -1.39
N SER A 10 -2.47 0.41 -2.27
CA SER A 10 -1.67 1.58 -1.94
C SER A 10 -2.25 2.83 -2.60
N THR A 11 -1.95 4.01 -2.04
CA THR A 11 -2.41 5.32 -2.55
C THR A 11 -1.49 5.87 -3.64
N VAL A 12 -0.28 5.32 -3.74
CA VAL A 12 0.72 5.62 -4.78
C VAL A 12 0.96 4.35 -5.61
N PRO A 13 1.57 4.41 -6.81
CA PRO A 13 1.89 3.22 -7.61
C PRO A 13 3.04 2.41 -6.96
N TYR A 14 2.81 1.92 -5.74
CA TYR A 14 3.79 1.29 -4.86
C TYR A 14 4.35 0.01 -5.46
N PHE A 15 3.52 -0.77 -6.15
CA PHE A 15 3.90 -2.02 -6.81
C PHE A 15 4.47 -1.83 -8.22
N ALA A 16 4.63 -0.57 -8.69
CA ALA A 16 5.42 -0.29 -9.89
C ALA A 16 6.92 -0.57 -9.66
N LYS A 17 7.38 -0.46 -8.40
CA LYS A 17 8.75 -0.82 -8.01
C LYS A 17 8.81 -2.31 -7.66
N PRO A 18 9.58 -3.14 -8.39
CA PRO A 18 9.65 -4.58 -8.12
C PRO A 18 10.15 -4.92 -6.71
N ALA A 19 11.03 -4.09 -6.14
CA ALA A 19 11.54 -4.26 -4.78
C ALA A 19 10.41 -4.18 -3.73
N ASN A 20 9.50 -3.21 -3.88
CA ASN A 20 8.36 -3.04 -2.99
C ASN A 20 7.40 -4.23 -3.07
N LEU A 21 7.12 -4.72 -4.28
CA LEU A 21 6.29 -5.91 -4.48
C LEU A 21 6.91 -7.13 -3.79
N LYS A 22 8.21 -7.37 -4.00
CA LYS A 22 8.94 -8.49 -3.36
C LYS A 22 8.89 -8.39 -1.84
N GLN A 23 9.13 -7.20 -1.30
CA GLN A 23 9.07 -6.96 0.14
C GLN A 23 7.68 -7.24 0.70
N THR A 24 6.62 -6.70 0.07
CA THR A 24 5.24 -6.97 0.51
C THR A 24 4.93 -8.46 0.47
N LEU A 25 5.26 -9.17 -0.61
CA LEU A 25 5.03 -10.61 -0.69
C LEU A 25 5.81 -11.41 0.36
N HIS A 26 7.02 -10.96 0.72
CA HIS A 26 7.81 -11.59 1.78
C HIS A 26 7.19 -11.39 3.17
N GLU A 27 6.69 -10.20 3.46
CA GLU A 27 5.98 -9.91 4.71
C GLU A 27 4.68 -10.71 4.81
N GLU A 28 3.92 -10.78 3.72
CA GLU A 28 2.63 -11.46 3.67
C GLU A 28 2.75 -12.98 3.69
N SER A 29 3.80 -13.54 3.09
CA SER A 29 4.06 -14.99 3.11
C SER A 29 4.33 -15.52 4.51
N GLN A 30 4.76 -14.67 5.45
CA GLN A 30 4.88 -15.06 6.85
C GLN A 30 3.55 -15.53 7.43
N ALA A 31 2.44 -14.92 7.02
CA ALA A 31 1.08 -15.32 7.43
C ALA A 31 0.42 -16.32 6.46
N GLY A 32 1.20 -16.91 5.54
CA GLY A 32 0.75 -17.89 4.56
C GLY A 32 0.12 -17.31 3.30
N TRP A 33 0.10 -15.98 3.15
CA TRP A 33 -0.46 -15.34 1.96
C TRP A 33 0.42 -15.56 0.73
N GLN A 34 -0.22 -15.91 -0.38
CA GLN A 34 0.40 -16.15 -1.66
C GLN A 34 -0.24 -15.26 -2.73
N LEU A 35 0.58 -14.77 -3.66
CA LEU A 35 0.09 -13.93 -4.76
C LEU A 35 -0.81 -14.72 -5.70
N VAL A 36 -2.02 -14.21 -5.91
CA VAL A 36 -2.94 -14.72 -6.94
C VAL A 36 -2.83 -13.87 -8.20
N GLU A 37 -2.94 -12.55 -8.03
CA GLU A 37 -3.07 -11.62 -9.14
C GLU A 37 -2.50 -10.25 -8.78
N LYS A 38 -1.81 -9.63 -9.74
CA LYS A 38 -1.45 -8.21 -9.69
C LYS A 38 -2.41 -7.46 -10.61
N PHE A 39 -3.38 -6.74 -10.03
CA PHE A 39 -4.36 -5.98 -10.81
C PHE A 39 -3.70 -4.83 -11.57
N ASP A 40 -2.89 -4.06 -10.85
CA ASP A 40 -2.21 -2.88 -11.35
C ASP A 40 -1.01 -2.54 -10.45
N ASN A 41 -0.48 -1.31 -10.55
CA ASN A 41 0.63 -0.85 -9.71
C ASN A 41 0.20 -0.38 -8.31
N PHE A 42 -1.09 -0.42 -7.99
CA PHE A 42 -1.68 0.00 -6.72
C PHE A 42 -2.29 -1.15 -5.93
N LYS A 43 -2.72 -2.25 -6.57
CA LYS A 43 -3.48 -3.34 -5.96
C LYS A 43 -2.97 -4.72 -6.35
N ILE A 44 -2.92 -5.62 -5.37
CA ILE A 44 -2.64 -7.04 -5.54
C ILE A 44 -3.65 -7.88 -4.77
N ARG A 45 -4.00 -9.06 -5.30
CA ARG A 45 -4.83 -10.07 -4.62
C ARG A 45 -3.94 -11.19 -4.10
N LEU A 46 -4.14 -11.54 -2.84
CA LEU A 46 -3.50 -12.68 -2.19
C LEU A 46 -4.55 -13.72 -1.77
N GLN A 47 -4.10 -14.97 -1.64
CA GLN A 47 -4.87 -16.08 -1.07
C GLN A 47 -4.06 -16.80 0.01
N ARG A 48 -4.74 -17.42 0.96
CA ARG A 48 -4.13 -18.38 1.89
C ARG A 48 -5.13 -19.45 2.33
N GLU A 49 -4.62 -20.54 2.89
CA GLU A 49 -5.43 -21.52 3.59
C GLU A 49 -5.94 -20.95 4.92
N VAL A 50 -7.19 -21.25 5.26
CA VAL A 50 -7.80 -20.82 6.54
C VAL A 50 -7.09 -21.41 7.75
N SER A 51 -6.43 -22.58 7.62
CA SER A 51 -5.63 -23.19 8.68
C SER A 51 -4.45 -22.33 9.15
N ASN A 52 -4.00 -21.36 8.35
CA ASN A 52 -2.92 -20.46 8.76
C ASN A 52 -3.33 -19.47 9.86
N ARG A 53 -4.65 -19.26 10.08
CA ARG A 53 -5.20 -18.36 11.10
C ARG A 53 -4.77 -18.72 12.52
N ASP A 54 -4.54 -20.00 12.79
CA ASP A 54 -4.16 -20.48 14.12
C ASP A 54 -2.87 -19.81 14.63
N SER A 55 -1.99 -19.39 13.71
CA SER A 55 -0.72 -18.73 14.01
C SER A 55 -0.74 -17.20 13.86
N ASP A 56 -1.89 -16.58 13.59
CA ASP A 56 -1.97 -15.13 13.35
C ASP A 56 -1.63 -14.32 14.61
N HIS A 57 -1.98 -14.84 15.79
CA HIS A 57 -1.76 -14.18 17.07
C HIS A 57 -0.28 -13.99 17.45
N THR A 58 0.64 -14.74 16.83
CA THR A 58 2.08 -14.63 17.09
C THR A 58 2.81 -13.70 16.12
N ARG A 59 2.10 -13.04 15.21
CA ARG A 59 2.71 -12.26 14.11
C ARG A 59 2.96 -10.81 14.53
N GLN A 60 4.08 -10.26 14.06
CA GLN A 60 4.41 -8.84 14.25
C GLN A 60 3.64 -7.92 13.29
N ILE A 61 3.31 -8.43 12.10
CA ILE A 61 2.55 -7.72 11.07
C ILE A 61 1.14 -8.28 11.10
N ASP A 62 0.14 -7.39 11.13
CA ASP A 62 -1.27 -7.75 11.03
C ASP A 62 -1.55 -8.54 9.73
N PRO A 63 -1.93 -9.83 9.83
CA PRO A 63 -2.24 -10.67 8.69
C PRO A 63 -3.39 -10.16 7.83
N TYR A 64 -4.25 -9.29 8.36
CA TYR A 64 -5.42 -8.74 7.68
C TYR A 64 -5.22 -7.29 7.22
N ARG A 65 -4.01 -6.74 7.31
CA ARG A 65 -3.74 -5.42 6.74
C ARG A 65 -4.04 -5.41 5.24
N CYS A 66 -4.74 -4.36 4.80
CA CYS A 66 -5.13 -4.14 3.41
C CYS A 66 -4.43 -2.94 2.77
N HIS A 67 -3.59 -2.20 3.52
CA HIS A 67 -2.91 -1.01 3.01
C HIS A 67 -1.39 -1.09 3.23
N VAL A 68 -0.63 -0.73 2.20
CA VAL A 68 0.85 -0.64 2.24
C VAL A 68 1.36 0.63 1.59
N GLY A 69 2.63 0.94 1.85
CA GLY A 69 3.29 2.13 1.37
C GLY A 69 3.18 3.31 2.33
N PRO A 70 3.47 4.53 1.88
CA PRO A 70 3.44 5.71 2.73
C PRO A 70 2.05 5.96 3.29
N SER A 71 2.00 6.52 4.50
CA SER A 71 0.73 6.92 5.15
C SER A 71 -0.05 7.86 4.23
N ASN A 72 -1.36 7.61 4.11
CA ASN A 72 -2.27 8.44 3.32
C ASN A 72 -2.25 9.89 3.83
N VAL A 73 -2.22 10.08 5.15
CA VAL A 73 -2.17 11.41 5.78
C VAL A 73 -0.92 12.16 5.35
N VAL A 74 0.23 11.48 5.35
CA VAL A 74 1.51 12.07 4.94
C VAL A 74 1.51 12.37 3.44
N THR A 75 1.01 11.44 2.64
CA THR A 75 0.96 11.60 1.17
C THR A 75 0.10 12.81 0.80
N TYR A 76 -1.10 12.92 1.37
CA TYR A 76 -2.02 14.02 1.08
C TYR A 76 -1.59 15.36 1.67
N SER A 77 -0.98 15.38 2.86
CA SER A 77 -0.51 16.62 3.46
C SER A 77 0.68 17.19 2.68
N VAL A 78 1.63 16.35 2.27
CA VAL A 78 2.78 16.78 1.46
C VAL A 78 2.31 17.29 0.10
N THR A 79 1.42 16.58 -0.59
CA THR A 79 0.92 17.05 -1.89
C THR A 79 0.16 18.36 -1.75
N ALA A 80 -0.71 18.50 -0.74
CA ALA A 80 -1.43 19.75 -0.49
C ALA A 80 -0.49 20.93 -0.26
N VAL A 81 0.51 20.77 0.61
CA VAL A 81 1.49 21.83 0.91
C VAL A 81 2.28 22.23 -0.35
N VAL A 82 2.73 21.25 -1.14
CA VAL A 82 3.46 21.50 -2.39
C VAL A 82 2.56 22.24 -3.39
N THR A 83 1.31 21.81 -3.57
CA THR A 83 0.36 22.48 -4.47
C THR A 83 0.13 23.94 -4.04
N ILE A 84 -0.09 24.19 -2.75
CA ILE A 84 -0.26 25.56 -2.22
C ILE A 84 0.97 26.41 -2.48
N ALA A 85 2.17 25.88 -2.22
CA ALA A 85 3.43 26.59 -2.46
C ALA A 85 3.62 26.96 -3.94
N VAL A 86 3.31 26.04 -4.86
CA VAL A 86 3.37 26.28 -6.31
C VAL A 86 2.37 27.36 -6.72
N VAL A 87 1.14 27.30 -6.21
CA VAL A 87 0.09 28.29 -6.50
C VAL A 87 0.51 29.68 -6.02
N ILE A 88 1.07 29.79 -4.80
CA ILE A 88 1.59 31.05 -4.27
C ILE A 88 2.74 31.57 -5.13
N ALA A 89 3.68 30.71 -5.53
CA ALA A 89 4.79 31.10 -6.39
C ALA A 89 4.32 31.66 -7.74
N ILE A 90 3.28 31.06 -8.33
CA ILE A 90 2.65 31.57 -9.56
C ILE A 90 2.05 32.95 -9.33
N PHE A 91 1.29 33.14 -8.25
CA PHE A 91 0.67 34.43 -7.94
C PHE A 91 1.70 35.56 -7.74
N VAL A 92 2.80 35.27 -7.04
CA VAL A 92 3.92 36.21 -6.89
C VAL A 92 4.57 36.50 -8.24
N ALA A 93 4.80 35.49 -9.08
CA ALA A 93 5.44 35.66 -10.39
C ALA A 93 4.62 36.54 -11.36
N VAL A 94 3.30 36.51 -11.27
CA VAL A 94 2.41 37.33 -12.11
C VAL A 94 2.04 38.69 -11.47
N GLY A 95 2.54 38.99 -10.27
CA GLY A 95 2.28 40.24 -9.55
C GLY A 95 0.83 40.39 -9.07
N ALA A 96 0.12 39.28 -8.88
CA ALA A 96 -1.24 39.29 -8.32
C ALA A 96 -1.25 39.49 -6.79
N ILE A 97 -0.10 39.25 -6.15
CA ILE A 97 0.19 39.45 -4.73
C ILE A 97 1.60 40.02 -4.63
#